data_AF-A0A182XT55-F1
#
_entry.id   AF-A0A182XT55-F1
#
_cell.length_a   1.000
_cell.length_b   1.000
_cell.length_c   1.000
_cell.angle_alpha   90.00
_cell.angle_beta   90.00
_cell.angle_gamma   90.00
#
_symmetry.space_group_name_H-M   'P 1'
#
loop_
_entity.id
_entity.type
_entity.pdbx_description
1 polymer ?
#
loop_
_entity_poly.entity_id
_entity_poly.type
_entity_poly.pdbx_seq_one_letter_code
_entity_poly.pdbx_strand_id
1 'polypeptide(L)'
;MFEDIVAKGNDSDAMKLHHLDKALVGDASGWITVKMIQDNNFEQTWKQLKSQFENPRVIVDTHLAGLLDLKPVLKGNHKELLELVKTVQRHVGGLEYQDIKVDKLSGLLLTKIITSRLDEQTVQLWERTQEHGKLPDFNQTLKFLQGECLVTQSLTRHTNLSR
;
A
#
# COMPACT_ATOMS: atom_id res chain seq x y z
N MET A 1 -7.69 11.19 1.34
CA MET A 1 -6.78 12.35 1.12
C MET A 1 -7.45 13.51 0.38
N PHE A 2 -7.92 13.38 -0.86
CA PHE A 2 -8.64 14.48 -1.55
C PHE A 2 -9.96 14.85 -0.86
N GLU A 3 -10.77 13.84 -0.48
CA GLU A 3 -12.01 14.05 0.29
C GLU A 3 -11.73 14.70 1.67
N ASP A 4 -10.58 14.43 2.27
CA ASP A 4 -10.24 14.92 3.62
C ASP A 4 -9.73 16.36 3.63
N ILE A 5 -9.14 16.84 2.52
CA ILE A 5 -8.48 18.15 2.44
C ILE A 5 -9.36 19.16 1.69
N VAL A 6 -9.96 18.79 0.56
CA VAL A 6 -10.66 19.73 -0.33
C VAL A 6 -12.18 19.58 -0.21
N ALA A 7 -12.71 18.36 -0.16
CA ALA A 7 -14.16 18.16 -0.12
C ALA A 7 -14.80 18.65 1.20
N LYS A 8 -14.10 18.49 2.33
CA LYS A 8 -14.51 18.95 3.68
C LYS A 8 -14.21 20.43 3.97
N GLY A 9 -13.52 21.13 3.07
CA GLY A 9 -13.24 22.56 3.20
C GLY A 9 -14.47 23.45 2.93
N ASN A 10 -14.40 24.71 3.35
CA ASN A 10 -15.48 25.71 3.18
C ASN A 10 -15.45 26.40 1.80
N ASP A 11 -14.71 25.85 0.85
CA ASP A 11 -14.57 26.37 -0.50
C ASP A 11 -15.86 26.19 -1.31
N SER A 12 -16.08 27.04 -2.32
CA SER A 12 -17.19 26.88 -3.26
C SER A 12 -17.00 25.64 -4.13
N ASP A 13 -18.12 25.07 -4.61
CA ASP A 13 -18.11 23.91 -5.50
C ASP A 13 -17.24 24.11 -6.74
N ALA A 14 -17.30 25.29 -7.37
CA ALA A 14 -16.42 25.64 -8.50
C ALA A 14 -14.92 25.58 -8.13
N MET A 15 -14.54 26.03 -6.93
CA MET A 15 -13.16 25.97 -6.46
C MET A 15 -12.73 24.53 -6.18
N LYS A 16 -13.60 23.74 -5.54
CA LYS A 16 -13.38 22.30 -5.30
C LYS A 16 -13.20 21.53 -6.61
N LEU A 17 -13.99 21.85 -7.64
CA LEU A 17 -13.89 21.24 -8.97
C LEU A 17 -12.60 21.64 -9.70
N HIS A 18 -12.18 22.90 -9.61
CA HIS A 18 -10.92 23.34 -10.19
C HIS A 18 -9.70 22.69 -9.49
N HIS A 19 -9.75 22.51 -8.16
CA HIS A 19 -8.73 21.74 -7.43
C HIS A 19 -8.74 20.26 -7.82
N LEU A 20 -9.94 19.68 -7.98
CA LEU A 20 -10.08 18.31 -8.42
C LEU A 20 -9.47 18.10 -9.80
N ASP A 21 -9.81 18.95 -10.78
CA ASP A 21 -9.29 18.88 -12.15
C ASP A 21 -7.75 18.90 -12.18
N LYS A 22 -7.14 19.81 -11.40
CA LYS A 22 -5.67 19.88 -11.27
C LYS A 22 -5.05 18.67 -10.58
N ALA A 23 -5.80 17.93 -9.79
CA ALA A 23 -5.35 16.72 -9.13
C ALA A 23 -5.52 15.46 -10.00
N LEU A 24 -6.32 15.53 -11.07
CA LEU A 24 -6.51 14.41 -11.99
C LEU A 24 -5.30 14.23 -12.90
N VAL A 25 -4.83 12.99 -12.99
CA VAL A 25 -3.66 12.58 -13.77
C VAL A 25 -3.99 11.35 -14.62
N GLY A 26 -3.15 11.05 -15.61
CA GLY A 26 -3.35 9.91 -16.50
C GLY A 26 -4.66 9.98 -17.26
N ASP A 27 -5.39 8.87 -17.33
CA ASP A 27 -6.65 8.75 -18.09
C ASP A 27 -7.78 9.63 -17.57
N ALA A 28 -7.69 10.13 -16.34
CA ALA A 28 -8.66 11.06 -15.76
C ALA A 28 -8.31 12.55 -16.01
N SER A 29 -7.11 12.85 -16.53
CA SER A 29 -6.67 14.22 -16.74
C SER A 29 -7.54 14.93 -17.78
N GLY A 30 -8.05 16.12 -17.45
CA GLY A 30 -8.92 16.90 -18.31
C GLY A 30 -10.34 16.32 -18.49
N TRP A 31 -10.73 15.34 -17.68
CA TRP A 31 -12.09 14.80 -17.69
C TRP A 31 -13.12 15.82 -17.17
N ILE A 32 -12.71 16.68 -16.22
CA ILE A 32 -13.55 17.78 -15.74
C ILE A 32 -13.51 18.92 -16.74
N THR A 33 -14.68 19.26 -17.29
CA THR A 33 -14.80 20.33 -18.28
C THR A 33 -15.13 21.67 -17.63
N VAL A 34 -14.81 22.77 -18.33
CA VAL A 34 -15.21 24.13 -17.92
C VAL A 34 -16.72 24.22 -17.66
N LYS A 35 -17.53 23.48 -18.44
CA LYS A 35 -18.99 23.41 -18.27
C LYS A 35 -19.37 22.79 -16.91
N MET A 36 -18.74 21.69 -16.52
CA MET A 36 -18.97 21.05 -15.22
C MET A 36 -18.60 21.97 -14.04
N ILE A 37 -17.55 22.79 -14.19
CA ILE A 37 -17.16 23.80 -13.20
C ILE A 37 -18.24 24.89 -13.08
N GLN A 38 -18.79 25.34 -14.21
CA GLN A 38 -19.85 26.35 -14.26
C GLN A 38 -21.19 25.85 -13.69
N ASP A 39 -21.48 24.56 -13.86
CA ASP A 39 -22.66 23.91 -13.29
C ASP A 39 -22.61 23.87 -11.74
N ASN A 40 -21.45 24.17 -11.14
CA ASN A 40 -21.21 24.39 -9.70
C ASN A 40 -21.82 23.29 -8.81
N ASN A 41 -21.70 22.04 -9.25
CA ASN A 41 -22.20 20.87 -8.54
C ASN A 41 -21.05 19.88 -8.33
N PHE A 42 -20.32 20.07 -7.23
CA PHE A 42 -19.16 19.24 -6.90
C PHE A 42 -19.59 17.80 -6.62
N GLU A 43 -20.68 17.59 -5.87
CA GLU A 43 -21.13 16.26 -5.47
C GLU A 43 -21.48 15.38 -6.68
N GLN A 44 -22.23 15.92 -7.66
CA GLN A 44 -22.60 15.18 -8.86
C GLN A 44 -21.37 14.84 -9.70
N THR A 45 -20.47 15.80 -9.92
CA THR A 45 -19.25 15.58 -10.71
C THR A 45 -18.34 14.57 -10.04
N TRP A 46 -18.19 14.63 -8.71
CA TRP A 46 -17.44 13.67 -7.92
C TRP A 46 -18.03 12.26 -8.04
N LYS A 47 -19.36 12.12 -7.97
CA LYS A 47 -20.03 10.84 -8.15
C LYS A 47 -19.82 10.26 -9.56
N GLN A 48 -19.89 11.09 -10.59
CA GLN A 48 -19.65 10.67 -11.98
C GLN A 48 -18.19 10.27 -12.18
N LEU A 49 -17.24 11.02 -11.63
CA LEU A 49 -15.82 10.69 -11.67
C LEU A 49 -15.56 9.33 -11.02
N LYS A 50 -16.09 9.11 -9.81
CA LYS A 50 -15.98 7.80 -9.13
C LYS A 50 -16.62 6.70 -9.96
N SER A 51 -17.82 6.91 -10.49
CA SER A 51 -18.47 5.91 -11.35
C SER A 51 -17.67 5.56 -12.62
N GLN A 52 -16.89 6.50 -13.14
CA GLN A 52 -16.15 6.33 -14.38
C GLN A 52 -14.75 5.72 -14.15
N PHE A 53 -14.08 6.09 -13.07
CA PHE A 53 -12.67 5.75 -12.84
C PHE A 53 -12.44 4.83 -11.62
N GLU A 54 -13.37 4.74 -10.67
CA GLU A 54 -13.31 3.75 -9.60
C GLU A 54 -14.04 2.48 -10.03
N ASN A 55 -13.26 1.52 -10.54
CA ASN A 55 -13.73 0.16 -10.73
C ASN A 55 -13.16 -0.73 -9.61
N PRO A 56 -13.96 -1.09 -8.58
CA PRO A 56 -13.48 -1.89 -7.46
C PRO A 56 -12.83 -3.19 -7.88
N ARG A 57 -13.31 -3.82 -8.97
CA ARG A 57 -12.72 -5.05 -9.51
C ARG A 57 -11.29 -4.83 -9.98
N VAL A 58 -11.04 -3.74 -10.70
CA VAL A 58 -9.68 -3.41 -11.21
C VAL A 58 -8.75 -3.01 -10.07
N ILE A 59 -9.27 -2.25 -9.09
CA ILE A 59 -8.51 -1.84 -7.91
C ILE A 59 -8.07 -3.07 -7.11
N VAL A 60 -9.01 -3.96 -6.80
CA VAL A 60 -8.73 -5.20 -6.06
C VAL A 60 -7.76 -6.08 -6.83
N ASP A 61 -7.99 -6.29 -8.13
CA ASP A 61 -7.10 -7.09 -8.98
C ASP A 61 -5.67 -6.55 -9.00
N THR A 62 -5.50 -5.22 -9.11
CA THR A 62 -4.20 -4.55 -9.04
C THR A 62 -3.49 -4.84 -7.71
N HIS A 63 -4.21 -4.82 -6.60
CA HIS A 63 -3.62 -5.10 -5.30
C HIS A 63 -3.27 -6.58 -5.12
N LEU A 64 -4.13 -7.49 -5.57
CA LEU A 64 -3.87 -8.93 -5.53
C LEU A 64 -2.68 -9.32 -6.42
N ALA A 65 -2.65 -8.84 -7.67
CA ALA A 65 -1.54 -9.08 -8.59
C ALA A 65 -0.21 -8.58 -7.99
N GLY A 66 -0.18 -7.37 -7.42
CA GLY A 66 1.01 -6.83 -6.79
C GLY A 66 1.50 -7.61 -5.56
N LEU A 67 0.60 -8.28 -4.82
CA LEU A 67 0.95 -9.18 -3.73
C LEU A 67 1.51 -10.52 -4.25
N LEU A 68 1.00 -11.04 -5.36
CA LEU A 68 1.51 -12.28 -5.96
C LEU A 68 2.87 -12.06 -6.64
N ASP A 69 3.06 -10.90 -7.25
CA ASP A 69 4.27 -10.52 -8.00
C ASP A 69 5.36 -9.82 -7.15
N LEU A 70 5.30 -9.98 -5.83
CA LEU A 70 6.34 -9.45 -4.94
C LEU A 70 7.74 -9.96 -5.35
N LYS A 71 8.69 -9.04 -5.44
CA LYS A 71 10.08 -9.35 -5.83
C LYS A 71 10.80 -10.09 -4.69
N PRO A 72 11.59 -11.14 -5.00
CA PRO A 72 12.49 -11.75 -4.03
C PRO A 72 13.51 -10.75 -3.48
N VAL A 73 13.81 -10.84 -2.20
CA VAL A 73 14.84 -10.06 -1.51
C VAL A 73 16.16 -10.80 -1.62
N LEU A 74 17.19 -10.11 -2.11
CA LEU A 74 18.53 -10.67 -2.19
C LEU A 74 19.22 -10.61 -0.83
N LYS A 75 20.12 -11.58 -0.61
CA LYS A 75 20.83 -11.77 0.66
C LYS A 75 21.48 -10.48 1.16
N GLY A 76 21.13 -10.09 2.39
CA GLY A 76 21.74 -8.94 3.07
C GLY A 76 21.28 -7.57 2.55
N ASN A 77 20.27 -7.51 1.68
CA ASN A 77 19.77 -6.24 1.16
C ASN A 77 18.61 -5.68 2.03
N HIS A 78 18.97 -5.02 3.13
CA HIS A 78 18.03 -4.31 4.01
C HIS A 78 17.11 -3.30 3.30
N LYS A 79 17.54 -2.69 2.19
CA LYS A 79 16.71 -1.76 1.43
C LYS A 79 15.60 -2.48 0.68
N GLU A 80 15.92 -3.63 0.08
CA GLU A 80 14.93 -4.49 -0.58
C GLU A 80 13.95 -5.08 0.43
N LEU A 81 14.42 -5.49 1.61
CA LEU A 81 13.54 -5.98 2.67
C LEU A 81 12.54 -4.89 3.14
N LEU A 82 13.03 -3.66 3.33
CA LEU A 82 12.17 -2.54 3.69
C LEU A 82 11.16 -2.21 2.59
N GLU A 83 11.60 -2.27 1.33
CA GLU A 83 10.73 -2.04 0.18
C GLU A 83 9.66 -3.13 0.02
N LEU A 84 10.01 -4.39 0.29
CA LEU A 84 9.06 -5.49 0.36
C LEU A 84 7.97 -5.21 1.39
N VAL A 85 8.36 -4.84 2.62
CA VAL A 85 7.41 -4.51 3.70
C VAL A 85 6.50 -3.36 3.30
N LYS A 86 7.06 -2.25 2.79
CA LYS A 86 6.27 -1.09 2.34
C LYS A 86 5.31 -1.46 1.23
N THR A 87 5.75 -2.28 0.28
CA THR A 87 4.93 -2.75 -0.84
C THR A 87 3.76 -3.58 -0.36
N VAL A 88 4.00 -4.53 0.55
CA VAL A 88 2.94 -5.33 1.17
C VAL A 88 1.93 -4.44 1.90
N GLN A 89 2.40 -3.53 2.74
CA GLN A 89 1.52 -2.61 3.49
C GLN A 89 0.69 -1.73 2.56
N ARG A 90 1.27 -1.24 1.46
CA ARG A 90 0.55 -0.46 0.44
C ARG A 90 -0.56 -1.29 -0.21
N HIS A 91 -0.28 -2.54 -0.59
CA HIS A 91 -1.29 -3.38 -1.22
C HIS A 91 -2.39 -3.81 -0.26
N VAL A 92 -2.04 -4.21 0.97
CA VAL A 92 -3.03 -4.56 2.00
C VAL A 92 -3.88 -3.35 2.40
N GLY A 93 -3.29 -2.17 2.62
CA GLY A 93 -4.04 -0.97 2.93
C GLY A 93 -4.98 -0.53 1.79
N GLY A 94 -4.60 -0.79 0.53
CA GLY A 94 -5.49 -0.57 -0.61
C GLY A 94 -6.68 -1.52 -0.66
N LEU A 95 -6.49 -2.79 -0.28
CA LEU A 95 -7.58 -3.75 -0.12
C LEU A 95 -8.50 -3.38 1.06
N GLU A 96 -7.94 -2.96 2.19
CA GLU A 96 -8.70 -2.51 3.36
C GLU A 96 -9.52 -1.24 3.04
N TYR A 97 -9.00 -0.35 2.20
CA TYR A 97 -9.75 0.82 1.69
C TYR A 97 -10.98 0.41 0.87
N GLN A 98 -10.97 -0.78 0.26
CA GLN A 98 -12.12 -1.40 -0.41
C GLN A 98 -12.97 -2.27 0.53
N ASP A 99 -12.79 -2.13 1.85
CA ASP A 99 -13.42 -2.93 2.92
C ASP A 99 -13.11 -4.44 2.87
N ILE A 100 -11.99 -4.81 2.23
CA ILE A 100 -11.48 -6.19 2.22
C ILE A 100 -10.44 -6.34 3.34
N LYS A 101 -10.88 -6.88 4.47
CA LYS A 101 -10.04 -7.04 5.67
C LYS A 101 -9.22 -8.32 5.61
N VAL A 102 -8.05 -8.28 6.24
CA VAL A 102 -7.22 -9.47 6.47
C VAL A 102 -7.86 -10.32 7.57
N ASP A 103 -8.52 -11.40 7.16
CA ASP A 103 -8.98 -12.48 8.03
C ASP A 103 -7.87 -13.50 8.34
N LYS A 104 -8.22 -14.54 9.09
CA LYS A 104 -7.26 -15.58 9.48
C LYS A 104 -6.66 -16.33 8.28
N LEU A 105 -7.45 -16.67 7.26
CA LEU A 105 -6.95 -17.46 6.11
C LEU A 105 -6.06 -16.59 5.23
N SER A 106 -6.53 -15.40 4.88
CA SER A 106 -5.80 -14.42 4.10
C SER A 106 -4.49 -14.01 4.80
N GLY A 107 -4.49 -13.83 6.12
CA GLY A 107 -3.27 -13.61 6.90
C GLY A 107 -2.24 -14.73 6.75
N LEU A 108 -2.66 -16.00 6.78
CA LEU A 108 -1.76 -17.14 6.55
C LEU A 108 -1.20 -17.16 5.13
N LEU A 109 -2.04 -16.88 4.13
CA LEU A 109 -1.63 -16.79 2.73
C LEU A 109 -0.62 -15.67 2.51
N LEU A 110 -0.89 -14.48 3.04
CA LEU A 110 0.00 -13.32 2.96
C LEU A 110 1.34 -13.62 3.64
N THR A 111 1.32 -14.19 4.84
CA THR A 111 2.55 -14.63 5.53
C THR A 111 3.35 -15.60 4.67
N LYS A 112 2.70 -16.59 4.04
CA LYS A 112 3.41 -17.54 3.18
C LYS A 112 3.98 -16.89 1.91
N ILE A 113 3.22 -16.00 1.29
CA ILE A 113 3.67 -15.24 0.11
C ILE A 113 4.92 -14.43 0.48
N ILE A 114 4.88 -13.67 1.57
CA ILE A 114 5.99 -12.81 2.00
C ILE A 114 7.23 -13.64 2.34
N THR A 115 7.07 -14.67 3.17
CA THR A 115 8.21 -15.52 3.59
C THR A 115 8.85 -16.25 2.42
N SER A 116 8.09 -16.56 1.35
CA SER A 116 8.65 -17.13 0.12
C SER A 116 9.53 -16.18 -0.69
N ARG A 117 9.49 -14.88 -0.39
CA ARG A 117 10.33 -13.84 -1.03
C ARG A 117 11.57 -13.49 -0.22
N LEU A 118 11.71 -14.02 0.99
CA LEU A 118 12.84 -13.71 1.86
C LEU A 118 14.06 -14.58 1.53
N ASP A 119 15.26 -14.05 1.79
CA ASP A 119 16.47 -14.86 1.74
C ASP A 119 16.54 -15.85 2.92
N GLU A 120 17.34 -16.91 2.75
CA GLU A 120 17.44 -18.01 3.72
C GLU A 120 17.76 -17.54 5.13
N GLN A 121 18.64 -16.53 5.28
CA GLN A 121 19.04 -16.04 6.60
C GLN A 121 17.88 -15.34 7.29
N THR A 122 17.13 -14.48 6.56
CA THR A 122 15.95 -13.82 7.13
C THR A 122 14.85 -14.82 7.47
N VAL A 123 14.63 -15.85 6.64
CA VAL A 123 13.67 -16.93 6.96
C VAL A 123 14.07 -17.65 8.25
N GLN A 124 15.35 -18.03 8.40
CA GLN A 124 15.81 -18.69 9.63
C GLN A 124 15.62 -17.83 10.87
N LEU A 125 15.87 -16.52 10.78
CA LEU A 125 15.63 -15.59 11.90
C LEU A 125 14.14 -15.46 12.21
N TRP A 126 13.29 -15.37 11.19
CA TRP A 126 11.84 -15.32 11.35
C TRP A 126 11.29 -16.59 12.01
N GLU A 127 11.71 -17.77 11.56
CA GLU A 127 11.30 -19.06 12.12
C GLU A 127 11.64 -19.18 13.61
N ARG A 128 12.77 -18.61 14.05
CA ARG A 128 13.15 -18.58 15.47
C ARG A 128 12.24 -17.73 16.35
N THR A 129 11.48 -16.81 15.75
CA THR A 129 10.48 -16.01 16.47
C THR A 129 9.12 -16.71 16.57
N GLN A 130 8.92 -17.82 15.85
CA GLN A 130 7.67 -18.55 15.85
C GLN A 130 7.58 -19.49 17.07
N GLU A 131 6.38 -19.59 17.64
CA GLU A 131 6.10 -20.53 18.72
C GLU A 131 5.70 -21.90 18.15
N HIS A 132 6.35 -22.96 18.63
CA HIS A 132 6.08 -24.33 18.18
C HIS A 132 4.60 -24.70 18.35
N GLY A 133 3.98 -25.23 17.30
CA GLY A 133 2.58 -25.66 17.31
C GLY A 133 1.55 -24.53 17.18
N LYS A 134 2.00 -23.27 17.01
CA LYS A 134 1.12 -22.14 16.70
C LYS A 134 1.28 -21.71 15.24
N LEU A 135 0.18 -21.22 14.69
CA LEU A 135 0.17 -20.64 13.34
C LEU A 135 0.80 -19.24 13.39
N PRO A 136 1.58 -18.85 12.36
CA PRO A 136 2.18 -17.53 12.31
C PRO A 136 1.10 -16.45 12.10
N ASP A 137 1.29 -15.32 12.75
CA ASP A 137 0.42 -14.14 12.58
C ASP A 137 1.02 -13.17 11.55
N PHE A 138 0.15 -12.63 10.69
CA PHE A 138 0.55 -11.73 9.62
C PHE A 138 1.12 -10.41 10.15
N ASN A 139 0.49 -9.80 11.15
CA ASN A 139 0.94 -8.53 11.72
C ASN A 139 2.24 -8.72 12.51
N GLN A 140 2.38 -9.82 13.23
CA GLN A 140 3.63 -10.18 13.90
C GLN A 140 4.76 -10.41 12.89
N THR A 141 4.47 -11.05 11.77
CA THR A 141 5.44 -11.24 10.67
C THR A 141 5.89 -9.89 10.10
N LEU A 142 4.97 -8.98 9.77
CA LEU A 142 5.33 -7.64 9.30
C LEU A 142 6.16 -6.86 10.34
N LYS A 143 5.79 -6.95 11.61
CA LYS A 143 6.52 -6.30 12.71
C LYS A 143 7.94 -6.83 12.85
N PHE A 144 8.12 -8.15 12.73
CA PHE A 144 9.44 -8.76 12.71
C PHE A 144 10.29 -8.22 11.54
N LEU A 145 9.77 -8.23 10.31
CA LEU A 145 10.53 -7.80 9.13
C LEU A 145 10.92 -6.32 9.20
N GLN A 146 10.05 -5.46 9.76
CA GLN A 146 10.39 -4.06 10.05
C GLN A 146 11.53 -3.94 11.06
N GLY A 147 11.52 -4.76 12.12
CA GLY A 147 12.60 -4.83 13.10
C GLY A 147 13.93 -5.23 12.47
N GLU A 148 13.92 -6.28 11.65
CA GLU A 148 15.12 -6.77 10.95
C GLU A 148 15.71 -5.73 9.99
N CYS A 149 14.86 -4.93 9.34
CA CYS A 149 15.33 -3.80 8.51
C CYS A 149 16.15 -2.80 9.33
N LEU A 150 15.67 -2.44 10.53
CA LEU A 150 16.34 -1.48 11.41
C LEU A 150 17.66 -2.02 11.98
N VAL A 151 17.66 -3.30 12.39
CA VAL A 151 18.86 -3.98 12.90
C VAL A 151 19.92 -4.07 11.79
N THR A 152 19.54 -4.51 10.60
CA THR A 152 20.50 -4.65 9.49
C THR A 152 21.02 -3.28 9.03
N GLN A 153 20.18 -2.25 9.05
CA GLN A 153 20.60 -0.87 8.77
C GLN A 153 21.61 -0.35 9.80
N SER A 154 21.40 -0.59 11.09
CA SER A 154 22.32 -0.13 12.14
C SER A 154 23.67 -0.83 12.04
N LEU A 155 23.67 -2.16 11.85
CA LEU A 155 24.90 -2.94 11.66
C LEU A 155 25.72 -2.46 10.45
N THR A 156 25.06 -2.20 9.32
CA THR A 156 25.71 -1.68 8.11
C THR A 156 26.40 -0.33 8.36
N ARG A 157 25.76 0.57 9.13
CA ARG A 157 26.35 1.86 9.51
C ARG A 157 27.59 1.68 10.38
N HIS A 158 27.56 0.75 11.34
CA HIS A 158 28.72 0.48 12.20
C HIS A 158 29.92 -0.07 11.43
N THR A 159 29.72 -0.98 10.47
CA THR A 159 30.80 -1.53 9.63
C THR A 159 31.44 -0.51 8.70
N ASN A 160 30.70 0.51 8.26
CA ASN A 160 31.23 1.58 7.39
C ASN A 160 31.98 2.67 8.16
N LEU A 161 31.76 2.79 9.47
CA LEU A 161 32.47 3.76 10.34
C LEU A 161 33.79 3.20 10.89
N SER A 162 34.01 1.88 10.78
CA SER A 162 35.21 1.17 11.23
C SER A 162 36.23 0.88 10.11
N ARG A 163 36.07 1.50 8.94
CA ARG A 163 36.97 1.44 7.77
C ARG A 163 37.46 2.83 7.42
#